data_AF-A0A086T869-F1
#
_entry.id   AF-A0A086T869-F1
#
_cell.length_a   1.000
_cell.length_b   1.000
_cell.length_c   1.000
_cell.angle_alpha   90.00
_cell.angle_beta   90.00
_cell.angle_gamma   90.00
#
_symmetry.space_group_name_H-M   'P 1'
#
loop_
_entity.id
_entity.type
_entity.pdbx_description
1 polymer ?
#
loop_
_entity_poly.entity_id
_entity_poly.type
_entity_poly.pdbx_seq_one_letter_code
_entity_poly.pdbx_strand_id
1 'polypeptide(L)'
;MEDNSFVFCHCDLSQSNIIVDPKTLKIEGIIDWEYAGFWPDFFESQYFRDPRPSGAQFRDKSQNDHLVDFLQGTGEMIRCIRPQV
;
A
#
# COMPACT_ATOMS: atom_id res chain seq x y z
N MET A 1 -11.71 13.19 -14.81
CA MET A 1 -10.25 13.32 -14.88
C MET A 1 -9.76 12.59 -13.66
N GLU A 2 -9.22 11.38 -13.82
CA GLU A 2 -8.52 10.73 -12.72
C GLU A 2 -7.30 11.61 -12.42
N ASP A 3 -7.22 12.10 -11.20
CA ASP A 3 -6.10 12.87 -10.75
C ASP A 3 -4.93 11.89 -10.58
N ASN A 4 -4.02 11.84 -11.54
CA ASN A 4 -2.76 11.08 -11.47
C ASN A 4 -1.80 11.70 -10.43
N SER A 5 -2.32 12.36 -9.38
CA SER A 5 -1.51 12.93 -8.33
C SER A 5 -0.90 11.79 -7.52
N PHE A 6 0.42 11.80 -7.43
CA PHE A 6 1.12 10.87 -6.56
C PHE A 6 0.90 11.30 -5.10
N VAL A 7 0.34 10.40 -4.31
CA VAL A 7 0.14 10.56 -2.86
C VAL A 7 1.12 9.64 -2.13
N PHE A 8 1.38 9.92 -0.86
CA PHE A 8 2.23 9.05 -0.05
C PHE A 8 1.43 7.83 0.42
N CYS A 9 1.77 6.65 -0.10
CA CYS A 9 1.18 5.36 0.26
C CYS A 9 2.14 4.56 1.14
N HIS A 10 1.60 3.77 2.06
CA HIS A 10 2.28 2.74 2.84
C HIS A 10 2.52 1.47 2.03
N CYS A 11 1.60 1.11 1.12
CA CYS A 11 1.65 -0.08 0.27
C CYS A 11 1.58 -1.46 0.99
N ASP A 12 1.48 -1.48 2.32
CA ASP A 12 1.23 -2.68 3.13
C ASP A 12 0.49 -2.34 4.43
N LEU A 13 -0.61 -1.59 4.35
CA LEU A 13 -1.37 -1.16 5.54
C LEU A 13 -2.28 -2.29 6.09
N SER A 14 -1.66 -3.37 6.55
CA SER A 14 -2.31 -4.52 7.20
C SER A 14 -2.57 -4.27 8.69
N GLN A 15 -3.43 -5.08 9.32
CA GLN A 15 -3.72 -4.94 10.76
C GLN A 15 -2.47 -5.11 11.65
N SER A 16 -1.49 -5.92 11.23
CA SER A 16 -0.24 -6.10 11.98
C SER A 16 0.65 -4.85 12.00
N ASN A 17 0.43 -3.92 11.06
CA ASN A 17 1.23 -2.70 10.92
C ASN A 17 0.57 -1.49 11.61
N ILE A 18 -0.54 -1.70 12.32
CA ILE A 18 -1.26 -0.68 13.09
C ILE A 18 -1.17 -1.01 14.58
N ILE A 19 -0.50 -0.14 15.33
CA ILE A 19 -0.40 -0.25 16.79
C ILE A 19 -1.61 0.46 17.41
N VAL A 20 -2.35 -0.25 18.25
CA VAL A 20 -3.54 0.24 18.93
C VAL A 20 -3.35 0.14 20.44
N ASP A 21 -3.72 1.19 21.18
CA ASP A 21 -3.80 1.12 22.64
C ASP A 21 -4.94 0.15 23.03
N PRO A 22 -4.65 -0.95 23.76
CA PRO A 22 -5.66 -1.93 24.11
C PRO A 22 -6.75 -1.42 25.07
N LYS A 23 -6.53 -0.28 25.75
CA LYS A 23 -7.50 0.32 26.67
C LYS A 23 -8.40 1.33 25.98
N THR A 24 -7.85 2.20 25.14
CA THR A 24 -8.59 3.30 24.51
C THR A 24 -9.05 2.98 23.09
N LEU A 25 -8.50 1.93 22.48
CA LEU A 25 -8.71 1.54 21.08
C LEU A 25 -8.30 2.61 20.08
N LYS A 26 -7.44 3.55 20.48
CA LYS A 26 -6.87 4.57 19.60
C LYS A 26 -5.65 4.02 18.88
N ILE A 27 -5.46 4.45 17.63
CA ILE A 27 -4.24 4.20 16.87
C ILE A 27 -3.13 5.04 17.47
N GLU A 28 -2.07 4.37 17.94
CA GLU A 28 -0.88 4.99 18.53
C GLU A 28 0.31 5.01 17.57
N GLY A 29 0.27 4.17 16.54
CA GLY A 29 1.33 4.12 15.55
C GLY A 29 0.97 3.35 14.30
N ILE A 30 1.63 3.72 13.20
CA ILE A 30 1.71 2.96 11.96
C ILE A 30 3.18 2.66 11.75
N ILE A 31 3.52 1.38 11.54
CA ILE A 31 4.89 0.89 11.45
C ILE A 31 5.11 0.17 10.11
N ASP A 32 6.34 -0.27 9.85
CA ASP A 32 6.68 -1.10 8.69
C ASP A 32 6.52 -0.39 7.33
N TRP A 33 7.10 0.80 7.24
CA TRP A 33 7.06 1.68 6.06
C TRP A 33 8.03 1.29 4.93
N GLU A 34 8.57 0.07 4.91
CA GLU A 34 9.63 -0.31 3.96
C GLU A 34 9.19 -0.31 2.49
N TYR A 35 7.89 -0.45 2.24
CA TYR A 35 7.27 -0.37 0.91
C TYR A 35 6.65 1.00 0.59
N ALA A 36 6.78 1.96 1.49
CA ALA A 36 6.13 3.26 1.35
C ALA A 36 6.78 4.11 0.25
N GLY A 37 5.98 4.96 -0.38
CA GLY A 37 6.45 5.84 -1.45
C GLY A 37 5.36 6.73 -2.02
N PHE A 38 5.72 7.51 -3.04
CA PHE A 38 4.76 8.34 -3.77
C PHE A 38 4.19 7.56 -4.96
N TRP A 39 2.90 7.24 -4.89
CA TRP A 39 2.20 6.40 -5.85
C TRP A 39 0.81 6.95 -6.15
N PRO A 40 0.16 6.55 -7.25
CA PRO A 40 -1.26 6.79 -7.42
C PRO A 40 -2.02 6.21 -6.22
N ASP A 41 -3.10 6.86 -5.80
CA ASP A 41 -3.86 6.52 -4.60
C ASP A 41 -4.33 5.05 -4.54
N PHE A 42 -4.60 4.44 -5.70
CA PHE A 42 -4.99 3.03 -5.81
C PHE A 42 -3.90 2.03 -5.41
N PHE A 43 -2.65 2.46 -5.17
CA PHE A 43 -1.62 1.62 -4.54
C PHE A 43 -1.89 1.37 -3.06
N GLU A 44 -2.70 2.20 -2.39
CA GLU A 44 -3.08 1.99 -0.99
C GLU A 44 -4.31 1.07 -0.88
N SER A 45 -4.04 -0.23 -0.79
CA SER A 45 -5.08 -1.21 -0.52
C SER A 45 -5.53 -1.18 0.94
N GLN A 46 -6.83 -1.35 1.19
CA GLN A 46 -7.41 -1.33 2.54
C GLN A 46 -7.20 -2.65 3.30
N TYR A 47 -5.96 -3.15 3.37
CA TYR A 47 -5.63 -4.43 4.00
C TYR A 47 -5.99 -4.49 5.49
N PHE A 48 -6.05 -3.36 6.19
CA PHE A 48 -6.53 -3.26 7.57
C PHE A 48 -7.98 -3.74 7.77
N ARG A 49 -8.78 -3.85 6.70
CA ARG A 49 -10.14 -4.41 6.77
C ARG A 49 -10.17 -5.94 6.70
N ASP A 50 -9.06 -6.58 6.38
CA ASP A 50 -8.95 -8.02 6.27
C ASP A 50 -8.16 -8.61 7.45
N PRO A 51 -8.75 -9.53 8.24
CA PRO A 51 -8.10 -10.10 9.42
C PRO A 51 -7.00 -11.13 9.10
N ARG A 52 -6.77 -11.45 7.82
CA ARG A 52 -5.69 -12.35 7.42
C ARG A 52 -4.32 -11.70 7.64
N PRO A 53 -3.25 -12.50 7.83
CA PRO A 53 -1.88 -11.98 7.97
C PRO A 53 -1.44 -11.15 6.77
N SER A 54 -0.50 -10.21 6.98
CA SER A 54 0.19 -9.50 5.88
C SER A 54 0.70 -10.47 4.81
N GLY A 55 0.58 -10.08 3.54
CA GLY A 55 0.91 -10.90 2.37
C GLY A 55 -0.16 -11.92 1.97
N ALA A 56 -1.10 -12.28 2.86
CA ALA A 56 -2.20 -13.20 2.55
C ALA A 56 -3.52 -12.48 2.17
N GLN A 57 -3.54 -11.13 2.18
CA GLN A 57 -4.74 -10.38 1.83
C GLN A 57 -5.04 -10.36 0.32
N PHE A 58 -4.02 -10.52 -0.53
CA PHE A 58 -4.18 -10.59 -1.99
C PHE A 58 -4.98 -11.84 -2.38
N ARG A 59 -6.16 -11.67 -3.01
CA ARG A 59 -7.08 -12.78 -3.33
C ARG A 59 -7.07 -13.18 -4.80
N ASP A 60 -7.12 -12.19 -5.68
CA ASP A 60 -7.25 -12.39 -7.12
C ASP A 60 -6.47 -11.31 -7.84
N LYS A 61 -5.77 -11.71 -8.90
CA LYS A 61 -5.11 -10.80 -9.82
C LYS A 61 -6.08 -9.73 -10.34
N SER A 62 -7.34 -10.10 -10.58
CA SER A 62 -8.38 -9.19 -11.05
C SER A 62 -8.60 -7.98 -10.13
N GLN A 63 -8.37 -8.13 -8.82
CA GLN A 63 -8.51 -7.04 -7.85
C GLN A 63 -7.39 -5.99 -7.99
N ASN A 64 -6.27 -6.38 -8.60
CA ASN A 64 -5.12 -5.53 -8.85
C ASN A 64 -4.89 -5.33 -10.35
N ASP A 65 -5.86 -5.58 -11.23
CA ASP A 65 -5.69 -5.40 -12.67
C ASP A 65 -5.24 -3.98 -13.01
N HIS A 66 -5.81 -2.97 -12.36
CA HIS A 66 -5.39 -1.58 -12.55
C HIS A 66 -3.91 -1.34 -12.13
N LEU A 67 -3.49 -1.95 -11.02
CA LEU A 67 -2.09 -1.91 -10.56
C LEU A 67 -1.17 -2.63 -11.55
N VAL A 68 -1.57 -3.80 -12.03
CA VAL A 68 -0.82 -4.60 -12.99
C VAL A 68 -0.71 -3.88 -14.32
N ASP A 69 -1.80 -3.30 -14.83
CA ASP A 69 -1.85 -2.49 -16.05
C ASP A 69 -0.96 -1.26 -15.92
N PHE A 70 -0.99 -0.58 -14.77
CA PHE A 70 -0.11 0.54 -14.48
C PHE A 70 1.36 0.12 -14.51
N LEU A 71 1.73 -0.97 -13.85
CA LEU A 71 3.11 -1.48 -13.81
C LEU A 71 3.60 -2.00 -15.18
N GLN A 72 2.70 -2.60 -15.97
CA GLN A 72 3.02 -3.12 -17.30
C GLN A 72 3.06 -2.03 -18.37
N GLY A 73 2.22 -1.00 -18.25
CA GLY A 73 2.18 0.15 -19.16
C GLY A 73 3.34 1.14 -18.95
N THR A 74 4.07 1.03 -17.84
CA THR A 74 5.15 1.97 -17.45
C THR A 74 6.55 1.37 -17.57
N GLY A 75 6.82 0.54 -18.58
CA GLY A 75 8.16 0.00 -18.88
C GLY A 75 9.32 1.02 -18.91
N GLU A 76 9.04 2.34 -18.90
CA GLU A 76 10.01 3.43 -18.78
C GLU A 76 9.91 4.27 -17.48
N MET A 77 8.83 4.17 -16.68
CA MET A 77 8.57 5.04 -15.52
C MET A 77 8.84 4.39 -14.16
N ILE A 78 9.36 3.16 -14.10
CA ILE A 78 9.82 2.56 -12.83
C ILE A 78 11.27 3.01 -12.56
N ARG A 79 11.45 4.31 -12.33
CA ARG A 79 12.71 4.89 -11.86
C ARG A 79 12.57 5.72 -10.59
N CYS A 80 11.39 5.78 -9.99
CA CYS A 80 11.18 6.51 -8.76
C CYS A 80 11.52 5.63 -7.55
N ILE A 81 12.69 5.95 -6.98
CA ILE A 81 13.06 5.80 -5.57
C ILE A 81 13.21 4.35 -5.10
N ARG A 82 14.26 3.67 -5.61
CA ARG A 82 15.01 2.79 -4.70
C ARG A 82 15.75 3.71 -3.72
N PRO A 83 15.63 3.56 -2.39
CA PRO A 83 16.63 4.10 -1.50
C PRO A 83 17.96 3.50 -1.94
N GLN A 84 18.90 4.34 -2.35
CA GLN A 84 20.28 3.88 -2.49
C GLN A 84 20.81 3.65 -1.08
N VAL A 85 20.80 2.39 -0.66
CA VAL A 85 21.78 1.89 0.30
C VAL A 85 23.07 1.54 -0.45
#